data_AF-A0A1X3P537-F1
#
_entry.id   AF-A0A1X3P537-F1
#
_cell.length_a   1.000
_cell.length_b   1.000
_cell.length_c   1.000
_cell.angle_alpha   90.00
_cell.angle_beta   90.00
_cell.angle_gamma   90.00
#
_symmetry.space_group_name_H-M   'P 1'
#
loop_
_entity.id
_entity.type
_entity.pdbx_description
1 polymer ?
#
loop_
_entity_poly.entity_id
_entity_poly.type
_entity_poly.pdbx_seq_one_letter_code
_entity_poly.pdbx_strand_id
1 'polypeptide(L)'
;MAKQPALHTTLPLPLVKKHASPEQRRRIVELAEQGRIVNPFLHDADGDLRRILYQRAVQAKAYRTYRQYPPPAGGDLRKSAQLR
;
A
#
# COMPACT_ATOMS: atom_id res chain seq x y z
N MET A 1 -20.46 -17.13 -3.72
CA MET A 1 -19.25 -17.37 -2.89
C MET A 1 -19.01 -16.16 -2.02
N ALA A 2 -19.08 -16.29 -0.70
CA ALA A 2 -18.73 -15.19 0.20
C ALA A 2 -17.28 -14.77 -0.09
N LYS A 3 -17.08 -13.54 -0.60
CA LYS A 3 -15.74 -12.97 -0.76
C LYS A 3 -15.13 -12.93 0.64
N GLN A 4 -14.25 -13.89 0.93
CA GLN A 4 -13.51 -13.86 2.18
C GLN A 4 -12.83 -12.47 2.26
N PRO A 5 -12.72 -11.84 3.44
CA PRO A 5 -12.22 -10.47 3.56
C PRO A 5 -10.75 -10.35 3.14
N ALA A 6 -10.44 -9.79 1.98
CA ALA A 6 -9.08 -9.59 1.47
C ALA A 6 -8.73 -8.10 1.49
N LEU A 7 -7.48 -7.77 1.81
CA LEU A 7 -7.00 -6.39 1.76
C LEU A 7 -6.52 -6.08 0.34
N HIS A 8 -7.28 -5.26 -0.39
CA HIS A 8 -6.86 -4.74 -1.68
C HIS A 8 -6.12 -3.42 -1.48
N THR A 9 -4.83 -3.37 -1.85
CA THR A 9 -4.05 -2.13 -1.72
C THR A 9 -2.98 -2.00 -2.79
N THR A 10 -2.86 -0.79 -3.34
CA THR A 10 -1.77 -0.38 -4.22
C THR A 10 -0.62 0.26 -3.46
N LEU A 11 -0.85 0.58 -2.18
CA LEU A 11 0.13 1.24 -1.32
C LEU A 11 1.15 0.22 -0.78
N PRO A 12 2.42 0.63 -0.58
CA PRO A 12 3.38 -0.18 0.15
C PRO A 12 2.84 -0.56 1.53
N LEU A 13 2.83 -1.85 1.86
CA LEU A 13 2.33 -2.35 3.15
C LEU A 13 2.93 -1.66 4.39
N PRO A 14 4.22 -1.29 4.42
CA PRO A 14 4.76 -0.51 5.54
C PRO A 14 4.04 0.82 5.77
N LEU A 15 3.59 1.50 4.70
CA LEU A 15 2.82 2.75 4.81
C LEU A 15 1.40 2.49 5.32
N VAL A 16 0.76 1.44 4.80
CA VAL A 16 -0.58 1.03 5.27
C VAL A 16 -0.53 0.74 6.77
N LYS A 17 0.47 -0.04 7.22
CA LYS A 17 0.68 -0.34 8.64
C LYS A 17 0.97 0.92 9.46
N LYS A 18 1.78 1.85 8.96
CA LYS A 18 2.12 3.09 9.66
C LYS A 18 0.89 3.92 10.03
N HIS A 19 -0.08 4.04 9.12
CA HIS A 19 -1.30 4.86 9.31
C HIS A 19 -2.50 4.08 9.85
N ALA A 20 -2.42 2.75 9.90
CA ALA A 20 -3.47 1.92 10.48
C ALA A 20 -3.53 2.05 12.01
N SER A 21 -4.74 1.94 12.56
CA SER A 21 -4.97 1.78 14.00
C SER A 21 -4.36 0.47 14.52
N PRO A 22 -4.15 0.30 15.84
CA PRO A 22 -3.61 -0.94 16.40
C PRO A 22 -4.41 -2.20 16.00
N GLU A 23 -5.75 -2.11 15.99
CA GLU A 23 -6.64 -3.20 15.58
C GLU A 23 -6.50 -3.52 14.09
N GLN A 24 -6.47 -2.48 13.25
CA GLN A 24 -6.27 -2.63 11.81
C GLN A 24 -4.90 -3.25 11.51
N ARG A 25 -3.84 -2.88 12.25
CA ARG A 25 -2.51 -3.47 12.09
C ARG A 25 -2.52 -4.97 12.35
N ARG A 26 -3.18 -5.43 13.43
CA ARG A 26 -3.34 -6.86 13.74
C ARG A 26 -4.05 -7.56 12.58
N ARG A 27 -5.15 -6.97 12.09
CA ARG A 27 -5.89 -7.55 10.97
C ARG A 27 -5.08 -7.60 9.67
N ILE A 28 -4.27 -6.57 9.39
CA ILE A 28 -3.37 -6.55 8.23
C ILE A 28 -2.31 -7.67 8.35
N VAL A 29 -1.79 -7.93 9.54
CA VAL A 29 -0.82 -9.01 9.77
C VAL A 29 -1.47 -10.37 9.54
N GLU A 30 -2.64 -10.64 10.12
CA GLU A 30 -3.40 -11.87 9.89
C GLU A 30 -3.69 -12.10 8.40
N LEU A 31 -4.09 -11.05 7.68
CA LEU A 31 -4.34 -11.15 6.23
C LEU A 31 -3.06 -11.37 5.43
N ALA A 32 -1.91 -10.84 5.89
CA ALA A 32 -0.61 -11.08 5.25
C ALA A 32 -0.20 -12.55 5.40
N GLU A 33 -0.32 -13.11 6.60
CA GLU A 33 0.01 -14.50 6.91
C GLU A 33 -0.87 -15.49 6.14
N GLN A 34 -2.13 -15.13 5.91
CA GLN A 34 -3.06 -15.92 5.11
C GLN A 34 -2.83 -15.78 3.59
N GLY A 35 -1.91 -14.92 3.13
CA GLY A 35 -1.72 -14.63 1.70
C GLY A 35 -2.87 -13.84 1.05
N ARG A 36 -3.61 -13.06 1.85
CA ARG A 36 -4.88 -12.40 1.45
C ARG A 36 -4.72 -10.90 1.28
N ILE A 37 -3.50 -10.47 0.99
CA ILE A 37 -3.18 -9.10 0.58
C ILE A 37 -3.03 -9.10 -0.93
N VAL A 38 -3.95 -8.42 -1.60
CA VAL A 38 -3.99 -8.34 -3.06
C VAL A 38 -3.52 -6.95 -3.48
N ASN A 39 -2.47 -6.91 -4.28
CA ASN A 39 -2.12 -5.70 -5.03
C ASN A 39 -2.55 -5.92 -6.48
N PRO A 40 -3.48 -5.14 -7.05
CA PRO A 40 -3.96 -5.36 -8.42
C PRO A 40 -2.87 -5.23 -9.49
N PHE A 41 -1.71 -4.65 -9.15
CA PHE A 41 -0.54 -4.57 -10.03
C PHE A 41 0.46 -5.73 -9.84
N LEU A 42 0.20 -6.63 -8.90
CA LEU A 42 0.91 -7.89 -8.72
C LEU A 42 -0.08 -9.02 -8.95
N HIS A 43 -0.05 -9.60 -10.15
CA HIS A 43 -0.75 -10.84 -10.41
C HIS A 43 0.21 -12.00 -10.19
N ASP A 44 -0.11 -12.92 -9.29
CA ASP A 44 0.71 -14.12 -9.07
C ASP A 44 0.77 -15.02 -10.32
N ALA A 45 -0.22 -14.89 -11.22
CA ALA A 45 -0.20 -15.51 -12.54
C ALA A 45 0.79 -14.85 -13.52
N ASP A 46 1.29 -13.64 -13.23
CA ASP A 46 2.41 -13.07 -13.98
C ASP A 46 3.69 -13.78 -13.55
N GLY A 47 4.07 -14.82 -14.30
CA GLY A 47 5.34 -15.54 -14.11
C GLY A 47 6.60 -14.74 -14.49
N ASP A 48 6.46 -13.49 -14.95
CA ASP A 48 7.60 -12.65 -15.33
C ASP A 48 8.26 -12.01 -14.10
N LEU A 49 9.39 -12.59 -13.70
CA LEU A 49 10.24 -12.10 -12.62
C LEU A 49 10.65 -10.63 -12.80
N ARG A 50 10.85 -10.14 -14.03
CA ARG A 50 11.25 -8.75 -14.27
C ARG A 50 10.15 -7.79 -13.85
N ARG A 51 8.90 -8.13 -14.16
CA ARG A 51 7.73 -7.32 -13.80
C ARG A 51 7.52 -7.30 -12.28
N ILE A 52 7.69 -8.44 -11.62
CA ILE A 52 7.65 -8.53 -10.14
C ILE A 52 8.71 -7.62 -9.53
N LEU A 53 9.97 -7.73 -9.99
CA LEU A 53 11.07 -6.91 -9.49
C LEU A 53 10.86 -5.42 -9.74
N TYR A 54 10.37 -5.06 -10.93
CA TYR A 54 10.04 -3.67 -11.26
C TYR A 54 8.99 -3.11 -10.31
N GLN A 55 7.92 -3.85 -10.06
CA GLN A 55 6.86 -3.43 -9.15
C GLN A 55 7.35 -3.29 -7.71
N ARG A 56 8.24 -4.17 -7.26
CA ARG A 56 8.91 -4.04 -5.95
C ARG A 56 9.79 -2.79 -5.89
N ALA A 57 10.52 -2.48 -6.96
CA ALA A 57 11.34 -1.27 -7.05
C ALA A 57 10.48 0.01 -7.01
N VAL A 58 9.34 0.03 -7.70
CA VAL A 58 8.37 1.13 -7.66
C VAL A 58 7.83 1.34 -6.25
N GLN A 59 7.43 0.28 -5.55
CA GLN A 59 6.97 0.37 -4.16
C GLN A 59 8.07 0.89 -3.22
N ALA A 60 9.31 0.43 -3.38
CA ALA A 60 10.44 0.90 -2.60
C ALA A 60 10.71 2.39 -2.84
N LYS A 61 10.64 2.84 -4.10
CA LYS A 61 10.77 4.26 -4.47
C LYS A 61 9.66 5.09 -3.83
N ALA A 62 8.40 4.67 -3.95
CA ALA A 62 7.26 5.37 -3.34
C ALA A 62 7.41 5.51 -1.82
N TYR A 63 7.86 4.45 -1.14
CA TYR A 63 8.15 4.49 0.28
C TYR A 63 9.27 5.48 0.64
N ARG A 64 10.37 5.50 -0.13
CA ARG A 64 11.47 6.45 0.04
C ARG A 64 11.01 7.89 -0.15
N THR A 65 10.28 8.16 -1.23
CA THR A 65 9.71 9.49 -1.52
C THR A 65 8.81 9.95 -0.37
N TYR A 66 7.93 9.08 0.13
CA TYR A 66 7.09 9.41 1.29
C TYR A 66 7.90 9.73 2.55
N ARG A 67 9.01 9.02 2.79
CA ARG A 67 9.90 9.32 3.94
C ARG A 67 10.63 10.64 3.79
N GLN A 68 11.03 10.99 2.57
CA GLN A 68 11.74 12.22 2.26
C GLN A 68 10.82 13.44 2.26
N TYR A 69 9.58 13.27 1.78
CA TYR A 69 8.57 14.30 1.66
C TYR A 69 7.25 13.81 2.28
N PRO A 70 7.17 13.73 3.62
CA PRO A 70 5.92 13.35 4.27
C PRO A 70 4.85 14.43 4.01
N PRO A 71 3.58 14.04 3.81
CA PRO A 71 2.50 15.01 3.69
C PRO A 71 2.40 15.85 4.96
N PRO A 72 2.05 17.15 4.86
CA PRO A 72 1.91 18.01 6.02
C PRO A 72 0.90 17.42 7.01
N ALA A 73 1.29 17.35 8.28
CA ALA A 73 0.44 16.83 9.35
C ALA A 73 -0.78 17.74 9.51
N GLY A 74 -1.96 17.28 9.08
CA GLY A 74 -3.23 17.98 9.26
C GLY A 74 -3.56 19.07 8.22
N GLY A 75 -2.89 19.11 7.08
CA GLY A 75 -3.17 20.07 6.02
C GLY A 75 -4.25 19.58 5.07
N ASP A 76 -5.46 20.09 5.25
CA ASP A 76 -6.59 20.10 4.31
C ASP A 76 -6.14 20.01 2.82
N LEU A 77 -6.05 18.80 2.26
CA LEU A 77 -5.64 18.52 0.87
C LEU A 77 -6.55 19.19 -0.18
N ARG A 78 -7.64 19.82 0.28
CA ARG A 78 -8.55 20.63 -0.52
C ARG A 78 -8.00 22.02 -0.83
N LYS A 79 -7.12 22.59 0.02
CA LYS A 79 -6.66 23.98 -0.12
C LYS A 79 -5.45 24.15 -1.04
N SER A 80 -4.60 23.13 -1.17
CA SER A 80 -3.43 23.17 -2.06
C SER A 80 -3.78 23.06 -3.54
N ALA A 81 -5.01 22.68 -3.90
CA ALA A 81 -5.50 22.64 -5.27
C ALA A 81 -6.05 23.99 -5.78
N GLN A 82 -6.19 25.00 -4.92
CA GLN A 82 -6.74 26.32 -5.27
C GLN A 82 -5.68 27.42 -5.48
N LEU A 83 -4.39 27.10 -5.33
CA LEU A 83 -3.29 28.03 -5.67
C LEU A 83 -2.67 27.64 -7.01
N ARG A 84 -3.45 27.75 -8.09
CA ARG A 84 -2.97 27.91 -9.46
C ARG A 84 -3.93 28.79 -10.23
#